data_AF-A0A935DKC6-F1
#
_entry.id   AF-A0A935DKC6-F1
#
_cell.length_a   1.000
_cell.length_b   1.000
_cell.length_c   1.000
_cell.angle_alpha   90.00
_cell.angle_beta   90.00
_cell.angle_gamma   90.00
#
_symmetry.space_group_name_H-M   'P 1'
#
loop_
_entity.id
_entity.type
_entity.pdbx_description
1 polymer ?
#
loop_
_entity_poly.entity_id
_entity_poly.type
_entity_poly.pdbx_seq_one_letter_code
_entity_poly.pdbx_strand_id
1 'polypeptide(L)'
;MRSLSSAATGALCLALGLSTTAALAQTTEPAAAEPAAAEPAAEPAAAEPAATGDGDAAAETTPAATPARSVPAVPALTPEAQATLGVAPGAVPSWPDPDRNVHRTLVPPFLLLERSANRRTTVVFPFLFRERRGQDVSLLVPPYYQYRSATARTDVVFPVYFRWRGLLDDGGRFATDIIPPVYAHSWEGPARAHGSAFGVAPLFFYGDSFDRTGALAREHLVIPPLLTFHTWRPEHALTIAGPFFYDRQRHDTDWGLAPLFFAGNDLTSNYLLIPPLLTYHTENRAEGSNLTVVGPFWTRNTADSGSFNLAPIFFHRHDRTTSRTTLFPLFHTYSGPDERTFVSPVAYYHREGADSTLVTPVYQRHRGATNWDAVLPFFYSSREPATGAHTEAVLPLFYHRRTEASNTWWVLPTIHSHSEPGSSYLNIYPLLYTGRSGPRRHTVFAPLFFDFANSETGTRATMVTPLFWRFSTPESVHMLAGNFLWISSQRQGVRSFEWHLLPVFSYARPRPEDISWNVLFGLVGYRRQGTHSQLRLLYIPINL
;
A
#
# COMPACT_ATOMS: atom_id res chain seq x y z
N MET A 1 1.35 25.42 -33.12
CA MET A 1 1.86 24.12 -33.65
C MET A 1 1.81 23.12 -32.51
N ARG A 2 0.73 22.31 -32.42
CA ARG A 2 0.69 20.86 -32.71
C ARG A 2 1.82 20.04 -32.07
N SER A 3 1.43 19.39 -30.96
CA SER A 3 1.78 18.04 -30.46
C SER A 3 3.20 17.51 -30.63
N LEU A 4 3.83 17.14 -29.51
CA LEU A 4 4.65 15.92 -29.38
C LEU A 4 4.88 15.58 -27.90
N SER A 5 4.87 14.27 -27.63
CA SER A 5 5.38 13.57 -26.44
C SER A 5 4.50 13.49 -25.17
N SER A 6 3.63 12.48 -25.14
CA SER A 6 3.25 11.75 -23.93
C SER A 6 3.87 10.35 -23.98
N ALA A 7 5.02 10.17 -23.35
CA ALA A 7 5.56 8.86 -22.97
C ALA A 7 6.62 9.08 -21.89
N ALA A 8 6.61 8.21 -20.88
CA ALA A 8 7.56 8.10 -19.77
C ALA A 8 7.27 8.96 -18.52
N THR A 9 6.45 8.41 -17.63
CA THR A 9 6.73 8.51 -16.19
C THR A 9 6.36 7.19 -15.53
N GLY A 10 7.39 6.44 -15.13
CA GLY A 10 7.28 5.33 -14.19
C GLY A 10 6.84 5.85 -12.82
N ALA A 11 5.90 5.16 -12.17
CA ALA A 11 6.17 4.17 -11.14
C ALA A 11 6.64 4.76 -9.81
N LEU A 12 5.69 5.02 -8.89
CA LEU A 12 5.93 4.88 -7.45
C LEU A 12 4.63 4.55 -6.68
N CYS A 13 4.62 3.32 -6.18
CA CYS A 13 3.89 2.69 -5.08
C CYS A 13 2.75 3.43 -4.36
N LEU A 14 1.56 2.80 -4.35
CA LEU A 14 0.70 2.66 -3.16
C LEU A 14 -0.37 1.57 -3.40
N ALA A 15 -0.10 0.36 -2.93
CA ALA A 15 -1.06 -0.73 -2.86
C ALA A 15 -1.62 -0.79 -1.42
N LEU A 16 -2.87 -0.38 -1.24
CA LEU A 16 -3.67 -0.65 -0.04
C LEU A 16 -4.70 -1.70 -0.42
N GLY A 17 -4.35 -2.97 -0.17
CA GLY A 17 -5.28 -4.09 -0.25
C GLY A 17 -6.02 -4.24 1.07
N LEU A 18 -7.33 -3.97 1.06
CA LEU A 18 -8.27 -4.51 2.02
C LEU A 18 -8.40 -6.01 1.78
N SER A 19 -8.10 -6.83 2.79
CA SER A 19 -8.50 -8.24 2.82
C SER A 19 -9.08 -8.57 4.19
N THR A 20 -10.40 -8.66 4.23
CA THR A 20 -11.20 -9.33 5.24
C THR A 20 -11.02 -10.84 5.12
N THR A 21 -10.48 -11.52 6.13
CA THR A 21 -10.62 -12.97 6.28
C THR A 21 -10.73 -13.35 7.75
N ALA A 22 -11.87 -13.98 8.06
CA ALA A 22 -12.11 -14.71 9.29
C ALA A 22 -11.21 -15.96 9.36
N ALA A 23 -10.70 -16.30 10.54
CA ALA A 23 -10.05 -17.58 10.78
C ALA A 23 -10.46 -18.14 12.15
N LEU A 24 -11.20 -19.25 12.10
CA LEU A 24 -11.39 -20.20 13.18
C LEU A 24 -10.23 -21.22 13.19
N ALA A 25 -9.73 -21.48 14.40
CA ALA A 25 -9.36 -22.79 14.98
C ALA A 25 -8.12 -23.61 14.52
N GLN A 26 -7.47 -24.19 15.55
CA GLN A 26 -6.73 -25.48 15.66
C GLN A 26 -5.21 -25.50 15.31
N THR A 27 -4.32 -25.50 16.32
CA THR A 27 -3.64 -26.61 17.06
C THR A 27 -2.37 -27.18 16.37
N THR A 28 -1.21 -26.95 17.02
CA THR A 28 -0.07 -27.87 17.36
C THR A 28 0.12 -29.14 16.52
N GLU A 29 1.29 -29.63 16.07
CA GLU A 29 2.74 -29.38 16.27
C GLU A 29 3.51 -30.30 15.23
N PRO A 30 4.82 -30.63 15.29
CA PRO A 30 5.84 -30.28 14.30
C PRO A 30 6.51 -31.46 13.54
N ALA A 31 7.35 -31.19 12.52
CA ALA A 31 8.62 -31.92 12.26
C ALA A 31 9.35 -31.48 10.96
N ALA A 32 10.63 -31.12 11.14
CA ALA A 32 11.84 -31.45 10.36
C ALA A 32 11.84 -31.45 8.82
N ALA A 33 12.71 -30.62 8.22
CA ALA A 33 13.94 -31.04 7.51
C ALA A 33 14.53 -29.90 6.68
N GLU A 34 15.74 -29.46 7.05
CA GLU A 34 16.76 -28.91 6.13
C GLU A 34 17.51 -30.10 5.49
N PRO A 35 18.18 -29.98 4.31
CA PRO A 35 19.25 -28.99 4.11
C PRO A 35 19.45 -28.46 2.67
N ALA A 36 20.36 -27.47 2.59
CA ALA A 36 21.49 -27.37 1.64
C ALA A 36 21.55 -26.10 0.77
N ALA A 37 22.69 -25.44 0.93
CA ALA A 37 23.14 -24.21 0.32
C ALA A 37 23.72 -24.39 -1.09
N ALA A 38 23.70 -23.31 -1.88
CA ALA A 38 24.70 -23.01 -2.89
C ALA A 38 24.74 -21.49 -3.13
N GLU A 39 25.88 -20.87 -2.83
CA GLU A 39 26.26 -19.49 -3.13
C GLU A 39 26.90 -19.36 -4.55
N PRO A 40 27.16 -18.13 -5.05
CA PRO A 40 27.14 -17.77 -6.47
C PRO A 40 28.53 -17.71 -7.16
N ALA A 41 28.53 -17.66 -8.49
CA ALA A 41 29.65 -17.28 -9.36
C ALA A 41 29.06 -16.90 -10.74
N ALA A 42 29.55 -15.97 -11.56
CA ALA A 42 30.62 -14.98 -11.47
C ALA A 42 30.42 -14.01 -12.67
N GLU A 43 30.89 -12.78 -12.51
CA GLU A 43 31.23 -11.83 -13.59
C GLU A 43 32.54 -12.28 -14.27
N PRO A 44 32.90 -11.72 -15.45
CA PRO A 44 34.09 -10.88 -15.40
C PRO A 44 34.04 -9.62 -16.29
N ALA A 45 34.81 -8.66 -15.79
CA ALA A 45 35.04 -7.30 -16.23
C ALA A 45 36.13 -7.14 -17.33
N ALA A 46 36.38 -5.86 -17.63
CA ALA A 46 37.64 -5.19 -18.03
C ALA A 46 37.55 -4.47 -19.40
N ALA A 47 38.09 -3.27 -19.61
CA ALA A 47 39.13 -2.55 -18.86
C ALA A 47 39.08 -1.02 -19.10
N GLU A 48 39.40 -0.29 -18.03
CA GLU A 48 40.09 1.01 -17.98
C GLU A 48 41.55 0.91 -18.57
N PRO A 49 42.42 1.94 -18.69
CA PRO A 49 42.52 3.09 -17.77
C PRO A 49 43.03 4.46 -18.30
N ALA A 50 42.97 5.41 -17.35
CA ALA A 50 43.98 6.40 -16.96
C ALA A 50 44.22 7.71 -17.75
N ALA A 51 44.13 8.77 -16.94
CA ALA A 51 44.52 10.15 -17.16
C ALA A 51 46.04 10.36 -17.15
N THR A 52 46.49 11.50 -17.70
CA THR A 52 47.46 12.45 -17.11
C THR A 52 47.57 13.67 -18.01
N GLY A 53 47.66 14.85 -17.39
CA GLY A 53 47.86 16.13 -18.09
C GLY A 53 49.34 16.47 -18.27
N ASP A 54 49.63 17.37 -19.20
CA ASP A 54 50.46 18.58 -19.00
C ASP A 54 50.76 19.27 -20.35
N GLY A 55 50.77 20.61 -20.30
CA GLY A 55 51.89 21.41 -20.79
C GLY A 55 52.10 21.68 -22.29
N ASP A 56 51.85 22.95 -22.64
CA ASP A 56 52.66 23.82 -23.52
C ASP A 56 52.77 23.61 -25.06
N ALA A 57 52.20 24.62 -25.73
CA ALA A 57 52.86 25.57 -26.65
C ALA A 57 53.58 25.12 -27.94
N ALA A 58 53.15 25.82 -29.01
CA ALA A 58 53.87 26.24 -30.22
C ALA A 58 54.18 25.20 -31.31
N ALA A 59 53.56 25.37 -32.49
CA ALA A 59 54.16 26.10 -33.61
C ALA A 59 53.35 25.91 -34.91
N GLU A 60 53.45 26.93 -35.76
CA GLU A 60 52.86 27.09 -37.09
C GLU A 60 53.01 25.88 -38.02
N THR A 61 52.03 25.66 -38.91
CA THR A 61 52.29 25.46 -40.34
C THR A 61 51.00 25.52 -41.16
N THR A 62 51.11 26.25 -42.26
CA THR A 62 50.19 26.52 -43.38
C THR A 62 49.29 25.35 -43.82
N PRO A 63 48.01 25.58 -44.20
CA PRO A 63 47.20 24.53 -44.82
C PRO A 63 47.55 24.37 -46.31
N ALA A 64 48.03 23.18 -46.65
CA ALA A 64 48.11 22.68 -48.02
C ALA A 64 46.72 22.20 -48.50
N ALA A 65 46.51 22.34 -49.81
CA ALA A 65 45.27 22.09 -50.53
C ALA A 65 44.72 20.64 -50.39
N THR A 66 43.42 20.53 -50.14
CA THR A 66 42.63 19.29 -50.25
C THR A 66 42.27 19.01 -51.72
N PRO A 67 42.37 17.76 -52.21
CA PRO A 67 42.30 17.40 -53.62
C PRO A 67 40.87 17.35 -54.19
N ALA A 68 40.76 17.50 -55.50
CA ALA A 68 39.51 17.45 -56.26
C ALA A 68 38.85 16.05 -56.23
N ARG A 69 37.56 16.01 -55.89
CA ARG A 69 36.70 14.82 -56.03
C ARG A 69 36.28 14.66 -57.50
N SER A 70 36.50 13.46 -58.04
CA SER A 70 35.95 12.97 -59.31
C SER A 70 34.43 12.78 -59.23
N VAL A 71 33.71 13.29 -60.23
CA VAL A 71 32.25 13.17 -60.34
C VAL A 71 31.86 11.80 -60.93
N PRO A 72 30.84 11.09 -60.40
CA PRO A 72 30.34 9.85 -60.97
C PRO A 72 29.55 10.09 -62.28
N ALA A 73 29.64 9.16 -63.23
CA ALA A 73 28.91 9.24 -64.50
C ALA A 73 27.39 9.02 -64.27
N VAL A 74 26.57 9.98 -64.71
CA VAL A 74 25.11 9.92 -64.65
C VAL A 74 24.58 9.14 -65.87
N PRO A 75 23.66 8.16 -65.69
CA PRO A 75 23.08 7.38 -66.79
C PRO A 75 22.19 8.24 -67.70
N ALA A 76 22.12 7.87 -68.99
CA ALA A 76 21.37 8.62 -70.00
C ALA A 76 19.84 8.55 -69.78
N LEU A 77 19.16 9.68 -70.01
CA LEU A 77 17.70 9.83 -69.89
C LEU A 77 16.94 9.02 -70.95
N THR A 78 15.79 8.45 -70.55
CA THR A 78 14.89 7.71 -71.45
C THR A 78 14.20 8.64 -72.47
N PRO A 79 13.81 8.14 -73.67
CA PRO A 79 13.22 8.97 -74.73
C PRO A 79 11.92 9.69 -74.33
N GLU A 80 11.11 9.09 -73.45
CA GLU A 80 9.87 9.68 -72.94
C GLU A 80 10.13 10.86 -71.98
N ALA A 81 11.23 10.80 -71.21
CA ALA A 81 11.66 11.92 -70.37
C ALA A 81 12.23 13.07 -71.22
N GLN A 82 12.90 12.76 -72.35
CA GLN A 82 13.40 13.76 -73.30
C GLN A 82 12.28 14.51 -74.02
N ALA A 83 11.21 13.81 -74.42
CA ALA A 83 10.04 14.40 -75.05
C ALA A 83 9.26 15.33 -74.10
N THR A 84 9.14 14.96 -72.82
CA THR A 84 8.44 15.77 -71.81
C THR A 84 9.19 17.06 -71.46
N LEU A 85 10.52 17.07 -71.57
CA LEU A 85 11.39 18.21 -71.25
C LEU A 85 11.74 19.07 -72.48
N GLY A 86 11.32 18.68 -73.69
CA GLY A 86 11.61 19.42 -74.92
C GLY A 86 13.09 19.42 -75.32
N VAL A 87 13.85 18.38 -74.98
CA VAL A 87 15.30 18.27 -75.23
C VAL A 87 15.56 17.22 -76.32
N ALA A 88 16.33 17.57 -77.36
CA ALA A 88 16.67 16.65 -78.45
C ALA A 88 17.64 15.53 -77.99
N PRO A 89 17.62 14.33 -78.61
CA PRO A 89 18.53 13.24 -78.26
C PRO A 89 19.99 13.65 -78.48
N GLY A 90 20.80 13.61 -77.41
CA GLY A 90 22.21 14.03 -77.43
C GLY A 90 22.47 15.50 -77.05
N ALA A 91 21.44 16.29 -76.73
CA ALA A 91 21.62 17.62 -76.17
C ALA A 91 21.92 17.54 -74.66
N VAL A 92 23.05 18.11 -74.23
CA VAL A 92 23.37 18.30 -72.81
C VAL A 92 22.39 19.33 -72.24
N PRO A 93 21.69 19.07 -71.12
CA PRO A 93 20.88 20.08 -70.47
C PRO A 93 21.78 21.22 -70.01
N SER A 94 21.73 22.35 -70.74
CA SER A 94 22.25 23.59 -70.20
C SER A 94 21.24 24.07 -69.16
N TRP A 95 21.58 23.92 -67.88
CA TRP A 95 21.02 24.82 -66.88
C TRP A 95 21.23 26.24 -67.39
N PRO A 96 20.23 27.14 -67.36
CA PRO A 96 20.48 28.54 -67.65
C PRO A 96 21.52 29.00 -66.66
N ASP A 97 22.78 29.09 -67.11
CA ASP A 97 23.84 29.74 -66.40
C ASP A 97 23.48 31.24 -66.45
N PRO A 98 23.03 31.85 -65.33
CA PRO A 98 22.69 33.26 -65.33
C PRO A 98 23.92 34.14 -65.64
N ASP A 99 25.11 33.55 -65.70
CA ASP A 99 26.41 34.17 -65.90
C ASP A 99 27.03 33.87 -67.29
N ARG A 100 26.21 33.71 -68.34
CA ARG A 100 26.73 33.45 -69.71
C ARG A 100 27.52 34.62 -70.35
N ASN A 101 27.52 35.80 -69.73
CA ASN A 101 28.27 36.99 -70.17
C ASN A 101 29.00 37.67 -68.98
N VAL A 102 29.90 36.96 -68.31
CA VAL A 102 30.73 37.57 -67.25
C VAL A 102 32.11 37.96 -67.80
N HIS A 103 32.38 39.26 -67.83
CA HIS A 103 33.73 39.78 -68.04
C HIS A 103 34.45 39.86 -66.69
N ARG A 104 35.47 39.01 -66.51
CA ARG A 104 36.34 39.00 -65.31
C ARG A 104 37.74 39.45 -65.67
N THR A 105 38.28 40.40 -64.91
CA THR A 105 39.68 40.81 -64.93
C THR A 105 40.22 40.61 -63.53
N LEU A 106 41.09 39.62 -63.37
CA LEU A 106 41.66 39.23 -62.09
C LEU A 106 43.19 39.42 -62.16
N VAL A 107 43.73 40.26 -61.29
CA VAL A 107 45.16 40.43 -61.03
C VAL A 107 45.37 40.14 -59.54
N PRO A 108 45.54 38.86 -59.16
CA PRO A 108 45.71 38.49 -57.76
C PRO A 108 46.99 39.10 -57.17
N PRO A 109 47.02 39.39 -55.85
CA PRO A 109 45.87 39.43 -54.93
C PRO A 109 45.10 40.75 -55.00
N PHE A 110 45.58 41.73 -55.77
CA PHE A 110 45.24 43.13 -55.60
C PHE A 110 43.97 43.58 -56.32
N LEU A 111 43.62 43.04 -57.48
CA LEU A 111 42.53 43.58 -58.30
C LEU A 111 41.60 42.46 -58.82
N LEU A 112 40.30 42.61 -58.59
CA LEU A 112 39.26 41.82 -59.27
C LEU A 112 38.18 42.77 -59.79
N LEU A 113 37.99 42.78 -61.10
CA LEU A 113 36.86 43.44 -61.76
C LEU A 113 35.99 42.36 -62.38
N GLU A 114 34.74 42.29 -61.97
CA GLU A 114 33.78 41.33 -62.52
C GLU A 114 32.55 42.10 -63.00
N ARG A 115 32.06 41.79 -64.19
CA ARG A 115 30.85 42.41 -64.76
C ARG A 115 30.02 41.35 -65.48
N SER A 116 28.83 41.12 -64.96
CA SER A 116 27.75 40.27 -65.50
C SER A 116 26.52 41.13 -65.84
N ALA A 117 25.48 40.53 -66.42
CA ALA A 117 24.24 41.21 -66.77
C ALA A 117 23.56 41.89 -65.56
N ASN A 118 23.67 41.30 -64.36
CA ASN A 118 23.03 41.79 -63.15
C ASN A 118 24.00 41.98 -61.97
N ARG A 119 25.32 41.87 -62.19
CA ARG A 119 26.33 41.94 -61.13
C ARG A 119 27.56 42.71 -61.60
N ARG A 120 28.10 43.59 -60.76
CA ARG A 120 29.37 44.27 -60.98
C ARG A 120 30.18 44.30 -59.70
N THR A 121 31.32 43.64 -59.68
CA THR A 121 32.22 43.58 -58.52
C THR A 121 33.55 44.27 -58.85
N THR A 122 34.09 45.00 -57.90
CA THR A 122 35.37 45.71 -57.98
C THR A 122 36.07 45.55 -56.65
N VAL A 123 37.17 44.80 -56.64
CA VAL A 123 38.00 44.56 -55.47
C VAL A 123 39.36 45.17 -55.75
N VAL A 124 39.83 46.05 -54.88
CA VAL A 124 41.21 46.52 -54.80
C VAL A 124 41.72 46.14 -53.40
N PHE A 125 42.23 44.93 -53.23
CA PHE A 125 42.64 44.42 -51.93
C PHE A 125 43.87 45.19 -51.38
N PRO A 126 43.92 45.53 -50.08
CA PRO A 126 42.87 45.39 -49.06
C PRO A 126 41.95 46.62 -48.93
N PHE A 127 42.11 47.63 -49.79
CA PHE A 127 41.57 48.97 -49.61
C PHE A 127 40.11 49.16 -50.05
N LEU A 128 39.62 48.37 -50.99
CA LEU A 128 38.30 48.54 -51.57
C LEU A 128 37.69 47.20 -51.94
N PHE A 129 36.45 46.99 -51.56
CA PHE A 129 35.58 46.00 -52.16
C PHE A 129 34.26 46.68 -52.45
N ARG A 130 33.80 46.66 -53.70
CA ARG A 130 32.53 47.22 -54.11
C ARG A 130 31.81 46.22 -54.97
N GLU A 131 30.59 45.88 -54.60
CA GLU A 131 29.74 44.97 -55.34
C GLU A 131 28.40 45.64 -55.60
N ARG A 132 27.90 45.54 -56.82
CA ARG A 132 26.55 45.94 -57.19
C ARG A 132 25.84 44.72 -57.78
N ARG A 133 24.72 44.31 -57.19
CA ARG A 133 23.88 43.21 -57.67
C ARG A 133 22.46 43.73 -57.87
N GLY A 134 22.05 43.95 -59.12
CA GLY A 134 20.83 44.69 -59.44
C GLY A 134 20.81 46.10 -58.86
N GLN A 135 19.88 46.34 -57.94
CA GLN A 135 19.74 47.61 -57.20
C GLN A 135 20.57 47.64 -55.90
N ASP A 136 21.12 46.51 -55.48
CA ASP A 136 21.85 46.40 -54.22
C ASP A 136 23.32 46.76 -54.44
N VAL A 137 23.89 47.51 -53.51
CA VAL A 137 25.27 47.98 -53.53
C VAL A 137 25.92 47.74 -52.18
N SER A 138 27.00 46.97 -52.17
CA SER A 138 27.91 46.77 -51.05
C SER A 138 29.22 47.51 -51.33
N LEU A 139 29.77 48.19 -50.32
CA LEU A 139 31.04 48.90 -50.38
C LEU A 139 31.78 48.67 -49.06
N LEU A 140 33.04 48.28 -49.13
CA LEU A 140 33.96 48.11 -48.02
C LEU A 140 35.22 48.89 -48.36
N VAL A 141 35.52 49.92 -47.59
CA VAL A 141 36.78 50.68 -47.61
C VAL A 141 37.28 50.69 -46.18
N PRO A 142 38.14 49.73 -45.76
CA PRO A 142 38.44 49.54 -44.34
C PRO A 142 38.89 50.84 -43.65
N PRO A 143 38.35 51.14 -42.45
CA PRO A 143 37.43 50.33 -41.63
C PRO A 143 35.93 50.55 -41.92
N TYR A 144 35.57 51.27 -42.98
CA TYR A 144 34.19 51.60 -43.34
C TYR A 144 33.53 50.53 -44.20
N TYR A 145 32.35 50.06 -43.82
CA TYR A 145 31.48 49.19 -44.61
C TYR A 145 30.11 49.84 -44.80
N GLN A 146 29.58 49.72 -46.01
CA GLN A 146 28.31 50.28 -46.42
C GLN A 146 27.53 49.25 -47.23
N TYR A 147 26.26 49.09 -46.90
CA TYR A 147 25.30 48.32 -47.70
C TYR A 147 24.11 49.19 -48.03
N ARG A 148 23.58 49.08 -49.25
CA ARG A 148 22.40 49.78 -49.73
C ARG A 148 21.59 48.81 -50.59
N SER A 149 20.35 48.58 -50.24
CA SER A 149 19.35 47.88 -51.05
C SER A 149 18.04 48.68 -51.07
N ALA A 150 17.04 48.17 -51.79
CA ALA A 150 15.68 48.74 -51.76
C ALA A 150 15.04 48.66 -50.36
N THR A 151 15.40 47.64 -49.58
CA THR A 151 14.78 47.32 -48.29
C THR A 151 15.68 47.55 -47.09
N ALA A 152 17.00 47.65 -47.25
CA ALA A 152 17.95 47.73 -46.14
C ALA A 152 19.13 48.65 -46.45
N ARG A 153 19.68 49.28 -45.41
CA ARG A 153 20.84 50.16 -45.45
C ARG A 153 21.71 49.91 -44.22
N THR A 154 23.01 49.78 -44.43
CA THR A 154 23.98 49.55 -43.35
C THR A 154 25.15 50.52 -43.49
N ASP A 155 25.60 51.08 -42.38
CA ASP A 155 26.80 51.91 -42.26
C ASP A 155 27.61 51.42 -41.06
N VAL A 156 28.85 51.01 -41.26
CA VAL A 156 29.72 50.46 -40.22
C VAL A 156 31.07 51.14 -40.31
N VAL A 157 31.56 51.67 -39.19
CA VAL A 157 32.94 52.13 -39.00
C VAL A 157 33.53 51.23 -37.92
N PHE A 158 34.15 50.13 -38.33
CA PHE A 158 34.61 49.10 -37.39
C PHE A 158 35.81 49.60 -36.56
N PRO A 159 35.86 49.37 -35.23
CA PRO A 159 34.85 48.74 -34.36
C PRO A 159 33.97 49.75 -33.60
N VAL A 160 33.96 51.02 -34.01
CA VAL A 160 33.47 52.15 -33.18
C VAL A 160 31.98 52.43 -33.38
N TYR A 161 31.46 52.21 -34.59
CA TYR A 161 30.07 52.54 -34.91
C TYR A 161 29.48 51.54 -35.90
N PHE A 162 28.25 51.12 -35.64
CA PHE A 162 27.50 50.27 -36.54
C PHE A 162 26.05 50.73 -36.60
N ARG A 163 25.52 50.84 -37.81
CA ARG A 163 24.16 51.28 -38.05
C ARG A 163 23.49 50.39 -39.08
N TRP A 164 22.31 49.89 -38.75
CA TRP A 164 21.44 49.16 -39.68
C TRP A 164 20.08 49.82 -39.71
N ARG A 165 19.51 49.98 -40.89
CA ARG A 165 18.16 50.52 -41.10
C ARG A 165 17.50 49.73 -42.20
N GLY A 166 16.19 49.53 -42.14
CA GLY A 166 15.51 48.83 -43.21
C GLY A 166 14.01 48.78 -43.05
N LEU A 167 13.40 48.02 -43.94
CA LEU A 167 11.98 47.69 -43.95
C LEU A 167 11.79 46.30 -43.32
N LEU A 168 10.72 46.18 -42.55
CA LEU A 168 10.20 44.92 -42.06
C LEU A 168 9.30 44.27 -43.13
N ASP A 169 9.05 42.97 -43.02
CA ASP A 169 8.21 42.23 -43.98
C ASP A 169 6.77 42.75 -44.06
N ASP A 170 6.29 43.39 -43.00
CA ASP A 170 4.96 44.00 -42.90
C ASP A 170 4.92 45.46 -43.37
N GLY A 171 5.99 45.95 -44.01
CA GLY A 171 6.13 47.33 -44.48
C GLY A 171 6.56 48.34 -43.41
N GLY A 172 6.78 47.87 -42.18
CA GLY A 172 7.36 48.66 -41.10
C GLY A 172 8.81 49.09 -41.37
N ARG A 173 9.38 49.89 -40.47
CA ARG A 173 10.78 50.34 -40.51
C ARG A 173 11.51 49.92 -39.25
N PHE A 174 12.81 49.66 -39.35
CA PHE A 174 13.67 49.46 -38.20
C PHE A 174 14.96 50.25 -38.30
N ALA A 175 15.55 50.57 -37.16
CA ALA A 175 16.87 51.17 -37.01
C ALA A 175 17.60 50.53 -35.83
N THR A 176 18.89 50.24 -36.00
CA THR A 176 19.79 49.77 -34.95
C THR A 176 21.07 50.60 -35.03
N ASP A 177 21.48 51.21 -33.93
CA ASP A 177 22.71 51.97 -33.78
C ASP A 177 23.53 51.33 -32.64
N ILE A 178 24.81 51.03 -32.88
CA ILE A 178 25.74 50.44 -31.91
C ILE A 178 26.98 51.33 -31.84
N ILE A 179 27.29 51.83 -30.65
CA ILE A 179 28.54 52.51 -30.30
C ILE A 179 29.09 51.75 -29.10
N PRO A 180 29.97 50.75 -29.30
CA PRO A 180 30.32 49.82 -28.23
C PRO A 180 30.77 50.53 -26.94
N PRO A 181 30.29 50.08 -25.76
CA PRO A 181 29.43 48.91 -25.52
C PRO A 181 27.91 49.15 -25.62
N VAL A 182 27.49 50.33 -26.08
CA VAL A 182 26.09 50.77 -26.11
C VAL A 182 25.41 50.35 -27.43
N TYR A 183 24.17 49.89 -27.35
CA TYR A 183 23.29 49.75 -28.51
C TYR A 183 21.92 50.38 -28.26
N ALA A 184 21.31 50.84 -29.34
CA ALA A 184 19.93 51.28 -29.40
C ALA A 184 19.29 50.65 -30.64
N HIS A 185 18.06 50.18 -30.49
CA HIS A 185 17.25 49.61 -31.56
C HIS A 185 15.84 50.19 -31.46
N SER A 186 15.24 50.50 -32.59
CA SER A 186 13.85 50.90 -32.67
C SER A 186 13.21 50.34 -33.92
N TRP A 187 11.90 50.09 -33.86
CA TRP A 187 11.12 49.70 -35.00
C TRP A 187 9.71 50.27 -34.93
N GLU A 188 9.13 50.49 -36.10
CA GLU A 188 7.78 50.97 -36.32
C GLU A 188 7.08 50.01 -37.29
N GLY A 189 5.93 49.49 -36.91
CA GLY A 189 5.13 48.56 -37.72
C GLY A 189 3.79 49.17 -38.16
N PRO A 190 2.86 48.34 -38.64
CA PRO A 190 1.53 48.79 -39.04
C PRO A 190 0.72 49.41 -37.88
N ALA A 191 -0.13 50.38 -38.23
CA ALA A 191 -0.98 51.11 -37.29
C ALA A 191 -0.17 51.82 -36.18
N ARG A 192 -0.34 51.42 -34.90
CA ARG A 192 0.40 51.98 -33.76
C ARG A 192 1.47 51.03 -33.21
N ALA A 193 1.74 49.92 -33.87
CA ALA A 193 2.75 48.97 -33.41
C ALA A 193 4.15 49.58 -33.53
N HIS A 194 4.91 49.57 -32.44
CA HIS A 194 6.29 50.07 -32.40
C HIS A 194 7.03 49.42 -31.25
N GLY A 195 8.35 49.52 -31.21
CA GLY A 195 9.12 49.06 -30.06
C GLY A 195 10.53 49.63 -30.06
N SER A 196 11.15 49.58 -28.89
CA SER A 196 12.50 50.06 -28.68
C SER A 196 13.31 49.09 -27.81
N ALA A 197 14.62 49.07 -27.99
CA ALA A 197 15.53 48.39 -27.10
C ALA A 197 16.81 49.21 -26.93
N PHE A 198 17.35 49.21 -25.72
CA PHE A 198 18.56 49.93 -25.37
C PHE A 198 19.39 49.08 -24.42
N GLY A 199 20.71 49.08 -24.57
CA GLY A 199 21.56 48.37 -23.63
C GLY A 199 23.02 48.79 -23.64
N VAL A 200 23.71 48.40 -22.58
CA VAL A 200 25.14 48.60 -22.35
C VAL A 200 25.72 47.22 -22.05
N ALA A 201 26.31 46.56 -23.04
CA ALA A 201 26.76 45.18 -22.89
C ALA A 201 28.05 45.08 -22.03
N PRO A 202 28.16 44.11 -21.10
CA PRO A 202 27.18 43.09 -20.71
C PRO A 202 26.33 43.48 -19.48
N LEU A 203 26.23 44.77 -19.13
CA LEU A 203 25.74 45.25 -17.84
C LEU A 203 24.22 45.48 -17.79
N PHE A 204 23.61 45.91 -18.88
CA PHE A 204 22.21 46.36 -18.90
C PHE A 204 21.58 46.14 -20.26
N PHE A 205 20.36 45.59 -20.28
CA PHE A 205 19.57 45.38 -21.49
C PHE A 205 18.11 45.67 -21.16
N TYR A 206 17.49 46.60 -21.89
CA TYR A 206 16.07 46.93 -21.76
C TYR A 206 15.42 46.91 -23.15
N GLY A 207 14.15 46.54 -23.22
CA GLY A 207 13.36 46.83 -24.40
C GLY A 207 11.87 46.59 -24.22
N ASP A 208 11.11 47.36 -24.97
CA ASP A 208 9.66 47.40 -24.99
C ASP A 208 9.11 47.24 -26.41
N SER A 209 7.84 46.84 -26.47
CA SER A 209 7.09 46.73 -27.71
C SER A 209 5.62 46.96 -27.44
N PHE A 210 4.98 47.66 -28.36
CA PHE A 210 3.58 48.05 -28.34
C PHE A 210 2.85 47.40 -29.51
N ASP A 211 1.61 47.01 -29.28
CA ASP A 211 0.77 46.37 -30.28
C ASP A 211 0.14 47.38 -31.27
N ARG A 212 -0.69 46.88 -32.19
CA ARG A 212 -1.38 47.70 -33.19
C ARG A 212 -2.35 48.72 -32.60
N THR A 213 -2.81 48.53 -31.36
CA THR A 213 -3.70 49.45 -30.65
C THR A 213 -2.92 50.56 -29.94
N GLY A 214 -1.61 50.35 -29.74
CA GLY A 214 -0.73 51.21 -28.95
C GLY A 214 -0.64 50.79 -27.49
N ALA A 215 -1.14 49.61 -27.12
CA ALA A 215 -0.97 49.06 -25.78
C ALA A 215 0.38 48.35 -25.67
N LEU A 216 1.02 48.40 -24.49
CA LEU A 216 2.26 47.68 -24.23
C LEU A 216 2.03 46.17 -24.39
N ALA A 217 2.81 45.53 -25.26
CA ALA A 217 2.67 44.12 -25.63
C ALA A 217 3.73 43.24 -24.96
N ARG A 218 4.96 43.74 -24.85
CA ARG A 218 6.06 43.08 -24.14
C ARG A 218 7.07 44.11 -23.65
N GLU A 219 7.60 43.87 -22.46
CA GLU A 219 8.75 44.56 -21.89
C GLU A 219 9.74 43.52 -21.34
N HIS A 220 11.04 43.83 -21.38
CA HIS A 220 12.08 43.04 -20.74
C HIS A 220 13.20 43.93 -20.21
N LEU A 221 13.79 43.52 -19.09
CA LEU A 221 14.94 44.17 -18.46
C LEU A 221 15.88 43.08 -17.94
N VAL A 222 17.17 43.18 -18.24
CA VAL A 222 18.21 42.27 -17.76
C VAL A 222 19.39 43.09 -17.25
N ILE A 223 19.76 42.88 -15.98
CA ILE A 223 20.92 43.51 -15.34
C ILE A 223 21.78 42.39 -14.74
N PRO A 224 22.70 41.80 -15.52
CA PRO A 224 23.49 40.64 -15.07
C PRO A 224 24.28 40.88 -13.77
N PRO A 225 24.94 42.04 -13.54
CA PRO A 225 25.64 42.31 -12.28
C PRO A 225 24.73 42.28 -11.04
N LEU A 226 23.43 42.55 -11.20
CA LEU A 226 22.44 42.53 -10.13
C LEU A 226 21.63 41.23 -10.10
N LEU A 227 22.00 40.22 -10.91
CA LEU A 227 21.23 38.98 -11.09
C LEU A 227 19.74 39.27 -11.31
N THR A 228 19.45 40.32 -12.09
CA THR A 228 18.09 40.81 -12.30
C THR A 228 17.62 40.45 -13.70
N PHE A 229 16.46 39.81 -13.78
CA PHE A 229 15.77 39.46 -15.00
C PHE A 229 14.30 39.77 -14.83
N HIS A 230 13.76 40.64 -15.68
CA HIS A 230 12.35 41.01 -15.68
C HIS A 230 11.78 40.86 -17.08
N THR A 231 10.60 40.28 -17.17
CA THR A 231 9.82 40.20 -18.40
C THR A 231 8.37 40.48 -18.07
N TRP A 232 7.71 41.24 -18.93
CA TRP A 232 6.31 41.57 -18.79
C TRP A 232 5.59 41.39 -20.12
N ARG A 233 4.36 40.89 -20.03
CA ARG A 233 3.32 40.76 -21.06
C ARG A 233 1.96 40.98 -20.36
N PRO A 234 0.89 41.30 -21.10
CA PRO A 234 -0.42 41.56 -20.50
C PRO A 234 -0.88 40.46 -19.50
N GLU A 235 -0.70 39.20 -19.90
CA GLU A 235 -1.13 38.02 -19.13
C GLU A 235 -0.02 37.38 -18.29
N HIS A 236 1.24 37.81 -18.42
CA HIS A 236 2.37 37.15 -17.78
C HIS A 236 3.44 38.16 -17.37
N ALA A 237 3.92 38.12 -16.12
CA ALA A 237 5.07 38.91 -15.70
C ALA A 237 5.97 38.08 -14.78
N LEU A 238 7.27 38.05 -15.07
CA LEU A 238 8.28 37.36 -14.27
C LEU A 238 9.40 38.35 -13.92
N THR A 239 9.72 38.47 -12.65
CA THR A 239 10.82 39.25 -12.10
C THR A 239 11.65 38.34 -11.20
N ILE A 240 12.94 38.25 -11.47
CA ILE A 240 13.93 37.60 -10.61
C ILE A 240 14.98 38.66 -10.29
N ALA A 241 15.29 38.84 -9.01
CA ALA A 241 16.31 39.77 -8.54
C ALA A 241 17.11 39.10 -7.41
N GLY A 242 18.21 38.43 -7.80
CA GLY A 242 18.95 37.57 -6.87
C GLY A 242 18.07 36.44 -6.31
N PRO A 243 17.93 36.30 -4.98
CA PRO A 243 17.07 35.27 -4.38
C PRO A 243 15.57 35.61 -4.42
N PHE A 244 15.21 36.85 -4.75
CA PHE A 244 13.81 37.26 -4.88
C PHE A 244 13.25 36.84 -6.23
N PHE A 245 12.04 36.30 -6.23
CA PHE A 245 11.27 36.06 -7.44
C PHE A 245 9.83 36.55 -7.28
N TYR A 246 9.23 36.91 -8.41
CA TYR A 246 7.84 37.29 -8.56
C TYR A 246 7.40 36.81 -9.94
N ASP A 247 6.42 35.93 -9.99
CA ASP A 247 5.80 35.40 -11.20
C ASP A 247 4.29 35.65 -11.14
N ARG A 248 3.72 36.11 -12.25
CA ARG A 248 2.29 36.42 -12.35
C ARG A 248 1.79 35.86 -13.66
N GLN A 249 0.81 34.95 -13.59
CA GLN A 249 0.11 34.41 -14.74
C GLN A 249 -1.39 34.68 -14.62
N ARG A 250 -1.88 35.68 -15.35
CA ARG A 250 -3.26 36.21 -15.28
C ARG A 250 -3.66 36.60 -13.85
N HIS A 251 -4.36 35.71 -13.16
CA HIS A 251 -4.85 35.88 -11.79
C HIS A 251 -4.05 35.09 -10.77
N ASP A 252 -3.13 34.24 -11.22
CA ASP A 252 -2.20 33.50 -10.39
C ASP A 252 -0.95 34.35 -10.16
N THR A 253 -0.46 34.40 -8.93
CA THR A 253 0.70 35.20 -8.55
C THR A 253 1.49 34.44 -7.49
N ASP A 254 2.75 34.14 -7.81
CA ASP A 254 3.72 33.48 -6.94
C ASP A 254 4.91 34.41 -6.70
N TRP A 255 5.38 34.49 -5.47
CA TRP A 255 6.53 35.30 -5.12
C TRP A 255 7.22 34.79 -3.87
N GLY A 256 8.49 35.14 -3.71
CA GLY A 256 9.26 34.59 -2.61
C GLY A 256 10.68 35.08 -2.54
N LEU A 257 11.34 34.68 -1.47
CA LEU A 257 12.77 34.85 -1.25
C LEU A 257 13.37 33.47 -1.04
N ALA A 258 13.92 32.85 -2.07
CA ALA A 258 14.40 31.47 -2.00
C ALA A 258 15.70 31.36 -1.16
N PRO A 259 15.84 30.32 -0.31
CA PRO A 259 14.88 29.27 0.04
C PRO A 259 14.04 29.58 1.30
N LEU A 260 13.93 30.84 1.70
CA LEU A 260 13.40 31.29 3.00
C LEU A 260 11.87 31.33 3.05
N PHE A 261 11.21 31.88 2.04
CA PHE A 261 9.75 31.89 1.97
C PHE A 261 9.25 31.87 0.52
N PHE A 262 8.09 31.26 0.34
CA PHE A 262 7.36 31.19 -0.92
C PHE A 262 5.89 31.45 -0.60
N ALA A 263 5.24 32.31 -1.35
CA ALA A 263 3.83 32.60 -1.20
C ALA A 263 3.18 32.70 -2.58
N GLY A 264 1.95 32.23 -2.68
CA GLY A 264 1.18 32.35 -3.91
C GLY A 264 -0.30 32.55 -3.63
N ASN A 265 -0.98 33.17 -4.58
CA ASN A 265 -2.41 33.39 -4.50
C ASN A 265 -3.03 33.41 -5.90
N ASP A 266 -4.11 32.65 -6.05
CA ASP A 266 -4.98 32.66 -7.22
C ASP A 266 -6.39 33.17 -6.84
N LEU A 267 -7.37 33.02 -7.75
CA LEU A 267 -8.76 33.45 -7.52
C LEU A 267 -9.48 32.68 -6.40
N THR A 268 -9.09 31.43 -6.19
CA THR A 268 -9.76 30.46 -5.33
C THR A 268 -8.89 30.02 -4.15
N SER A 269 -7.57 30.13 -4.25
CA SER A 269 -6.64 29.55 -3.30
C SER A 269 -5.49 30.48 -2.97
N ASN A 270 -4.86 30.25 -1.82
CA ASN A 270 -3.57 30.82 -1.47
C ASN A 270 -2.70 29.77 -0.78
N TYR A 271 -1.40 30.02 -0.76
CA TYR A 271 -0.46 29.25 0.03
C TYR A 271 0.70 30.11 0.55
N LEU A 272 1.30 29.64 1.64
CA LEU A 272 2.52 30.18 2.24
C LEU A 272 3.39 29.00 2.68
N LEU A 273 4.65 28.99 2.28
CA LEU A 273 5.65 28.01 2.65
C LEU A 273 6.87 28.73 3.21
N ILE A 274 7.25 28.42 4.44
CA ILE A 274 8.46 28.95 5.10
C ILE A 274 9.30 27.74 5.53
N PRO A 275 10.18 27.21 4.66
CA PRO A 275 10.93 25.99 4.95
C PRO A 275 11.77 26.06 6.24
N PRO A 276 12.47 27.17 6.57
CA PRO A 276 13.22 27.26 7.82
C PRO A 276 12.38 27.13 9.10
N LEU A 277 11.08 27.41 9.02
CA LEU A 277 10.15 27.31 10.14
C LEU A 277 9.28 26.03 10.09
N LEU A 278 9.51 25.15 9.10
CA LEU A 278 8.66 23.99 8.82
C LEU A 278 7.17 24.38 8.73
N THR A 279 6.90 25.57 8.18
CA THR A 279 5.55 26.14 8.10
C THR A 279 5.01 26.01 6.70
N TYR A 280 3.82 25.44 6.58
CA TYR A 280 3.03 25.42 5.36
C TYR A 280 1.58 25.80 5.69
N HIS A 281 1.05 26.78 4.98
CA HIS A 281 -0.34 27.20 5.08
C HIS A 281 -0.95 27.20 3.69
N THR A 282 -2.20 26.74 3.59
CA THR A 282 -3.00 26.89 2.39
C THR A 282 -4.46 27.09 2.74
N GLU A 283 -5.14 27.91 1.95
CA GLU A 283 -6.56 28.19 2.04
C GLU A 283 -7.18 28.00 0.66
N ASN A 284 -8.28 27.24 0.58
CA ASN A 284 -9.12 27.13 -0.58
C ASN A 284 -10.48 27.76 -0.26
N ARG A 285 -10.71 28.95 -0.82
CA ARG A 285 -11.91 29.77 -0.64
C ARG A 285 -13.13 29.18 -1.33
N ALA A 286 -12.94 28.44 -2.43
CA ALA A 286 -14.05 27.79 -3.13
C ALA A 286 -14.65 26.65 -2.31
N GLU A 287 -13.81 25.93 -1.55
CA GLU A 287 -14.22 24.82 -0.68
C GLU A 287 -14.46 25.25 0.77
N GLY A 288 -14.09 26.48 1.15
CA GLY A 288 -14.10 26.94 2.53
C GLY A 288 -13.18 26.11 3.43
N SER A 289 -12.03 25.69 2.90
CA SER A 289 -11.09 24.80 3.59
C SER A 289 -9.73 25.49 3.81
N ASN A 290 -9.08 25.16 4.91
CA ASN A 290 -7.71 25.58 5.19
C ASN A 290 -6.90 24.48 5.88
N LEU A 291 -5.59 24.51 5.67
CA LEU A 291 -4.62 23.64 6.28
C LEU A 291 -3.44 24.49 6.74
N THR A 292 -3.09 24.38 8.01
CA THR A 292 -1.87 24.99 8.56
C THR A 292 -1.03 23.90 9.18
N VAL A 293 0.24 23.82 8.81
CA VAL A 293 1.24 22.88 9.31
C VAL A 293 2.40 23.70 9.85
N VAL A 294 2.84 23.42 11.07
CA VAL A 294 4.03 24.01 11.71
C VAL A 294 4.79 22.88 12.40
N GLY A 295 5.79 22.30 11.74
CA GLY A 295 6.50 21.12 12.23
C GLY A 295 5.57 19.93 12.49
N PRO A 296 5.54 19.35 13.71
CA PRO A 296 4.66 18.22 14.05
C PRO A 296 3.21 18.63 14.35
N PHE A 297 2.90 19.93 14.32
CA PHE A 297 1.59 20.47 14.60
C PHE A 297 0.85 20.76 13.29
N TRP A 298 -0.43 20.41 13.19
CA TRP A 298 -1.28 20.86 12.09
C TRP A 298 -2.74 21.01 12.46
N THR A 299 -3.38 21.97 11.81
CA THR A 299 -4.82 22.18 11.83
C THR A 299 -5.36 22.03 10.43
N ARG A 300 -6.55 21.43 10.32
CA ARG A 300 -7.31 21.39 9.06
C ARG A 300 -8.75 21.71 9.38
N ASN A 301 -9.27 22.74 8.71
CA ASN A 301 -10.66 23.12 8.81
C ASN A 301 -11.29 23.04 7.43
N THR A 302 -12.55 22.63 7.39
CA THR A 302 -13.42 22.66 6.21
C THR A 302 -14.73 23.33 6.61
N ALA A 303 -15.65 23.51 5.66
CA ALA A 303 -16.97 24.07 5.94
C ALA A 303 -17.73 23.35 7.08
N ASP A 304 -17.49 22.05 7.26
CA ASP A 304 -18.30 21.18 8.12
C ASP A 304 -17.51 20.52 9.25
N SER A 305 -16.18 20.64 9.25
CA SER A 305 -15.32 19.92 10.19
C SER A 305 -14.06 20.68 10.54
N GLY A 306 -13.57 20.48 11.76
CA GLY A 306 -12.31 21.05 12.24
C GLY A 306 -11.43 19.97 12.84
N SER A 307 -10.12 20.14 12.71
CA SER A 307 -9.14 19.26 13.35
C SER A 307 -7.92 20.02 13.85
N PHE A 308 -7.39 19.55 14.96
CA PHE A 308 -6.21 20.07 15.65
C PHE A 308 -5.36 18.89 16.09
N ASN A 309 -4.10 18.85 15.68
CA ASN A 309 -3.27 17.68 15.84
C ASN A 309 -1.82 18.06 16.17
N LEU A 310 -1.17 17.22 16.97
CA LEU A 310 0.22 17.30 17.38
C LEU A 310 0.80 15.87 17.42
N ALA A 311 1.53 15.49 16.37
CA ALA A 311 2.04 14.12 16.26
C ALA A 311 3.21 13.84 17.23
N PRO A 312 3.33 12.61 17.76
CA PRO A 312 2.35 11.50 17.71
C PRO A 312 1.36 11.50 18.90
N ILE A 313 1.28 12.59 19.66
CA ILE A 313 0.70 12.58 21.01
C ILE A 313 -0.80 12.91 20.99
N PHE A 314 -1.24 13.90 20.21
CA PHE A 314 -2.60 14.42 20.28
C PHE A 314 -3.24 14.56 18.90
N PHE A 315 -4.48 14.07 18.78
CA PHE A 315 -5.27 14.18 17.56
C PHE A 315 -6.71 14.45 17.92
N HIS A 316 -7.25 15.58 17.46
CA HIS A 316 -8.65 15.93 17.67
C HIS A 316 -9.29 16.29 16.34
N ARG A 317 -10.48 15.75 16.10
CA ARG A 317 -11.32 16.08 14.95
C ARG A 317 -12.78 16.11 15.39
N HIS A 318 -13.52 17.09 14.90
CA HIS A 318 -14.96 17.15 15.06
C HIS A 318 -15.61 17.55 13.74
N ASP A 319 -16.84 17.12 13.55
CA ASP A 319 -17.75 17.60 12.53
C ASP A 319 -19.12 17.93 13.17
N ARG A 320 -20.18 18.06 12.36
CA ARG A 320 -21.52 18.41 12.87
C ARG A 320 -22.13 17.39 13.84
N THR A 321 -21.77 16.11 13.73
CA THR A 321 -22.42 15.03 14.46
C THR A 321 -21.45 14.13 15.22
N THR A 322 -20.17 14.18 14.86
CA THR A 322 -19.12 13.34 15.40
C THR A 322 -17.98 14.13 16.01
N SER A 323 -17.35 13.54 17.03
CA SER A 323 -16.14 14.05 17.64
C SER A 323 -15.22 12.90 18.00
N ARG A 324 -13.94 13.05 17.68
CA ARG A 324 -12.89 12.08 17.91
C ARG A 324 -11.70 12.77 18.56
N THR A 325 -11.25 12.25 19.71
CA THR A 325 -10.08 12.76 20.43
C THR A 325 -9.16 11.61 20.78
N THR A 326 -7.88 11.74 20.51
CA THR A 326 -6.84 10.77 20.86
C THR A 326 -5.74 11.50 21.58
N LEU A 327 -5.39 11.05 22.78
CA LEU A 327 -4.21 11.47 23.52
C LEU A 327 -3.37 10.21 23.77
N PHE A 328 -2.45 9.91 22.88
CA PHE A 328 -1.65 8.69 22.93
C PHE A 328 -0.57 8.76 24.01
N PRO A 329 -0.32 7.68 24.79
CA PRO A 329 -1.02 6.39 24.82
C PRO A 329 -2.18 6.35 25.85
N LEU A 330 -2.63 7.50 26.37
CA LEU A 330 -3.55 7.59 27.49
C LEU A 330 -4.99 7.19 27.14
N PHE A 331 -5.57 7.77 26.09
CA PHE A 331 -6.94 7.43 25.68
C PHE A 331 -7.25 7.77 24.22
N HIS A 332 -8.31 7.15 23.73
CA HIS A 332 -8.99 7.44 22.48
C HIS A 332 -10.50 7.50 22.74
N THR A 333 -11.16 8.55 22.28
CA THR A 333 -12.62 8.73 22.36
C THR A 333 -13.19 8.97 20.98
N TYR A 334 -14.38 8.44 20.76
CA TYR A 334 -15.23 8.74 19.64
C TYR A 334 -16.67 8.89 20.13
N SER A 335 -17.35 9.93 19.67
CA SER A 335 -18.77 10.17 19.95
C SER A 335 -19.44 10.52 18.63
N GLY A 336 -20.43 9.72 18.24
CA GLY A 336 -21.32 9.96 17.11
C GLY A 336 -22.79 9.85 17.55
N PRO A 337 -23.74 9.91 16.60
CA PRO A 337 -25.17 9.82 16.87
C PRO A 337 -25.58 8.52 17.56
N ASP A 338 -25.16 7.38 17.00
CA ASP A 338 -25.54 6.04 17.48
C ASP A 338 -24.39 5.26 18.08
N GLU A 339 -23.17 5.79 18.02
CA GLU A 339 -21.96 5.10 18.45
C GLU A 339 -21.17 5.96 19.46
N ARG A 340 -20.67 5.32 20.52
CA ARG A 340 -19.70 5.92 21.44
C ARG A 340 -18.61 4.92 21.78
N THR A 341 -17.37 5.36 21.65
CA THR A 341 -16.19 4.53 21.93
C THR A 341 -15.24 5.29 22.86
N PHE A 342 -14.71 4.60 23.85
CA PHE A 342 -13.66 5.07 24.73
C PHE A 342 -12.67 3.92 24.94
N VAL A 343 -11.40 4.17 24.67
CA VAL A 343 -10.33 3.18 24.81
C VAL A 343 -9.21 3.81 25.60
N SER A 344 -8.69 3.10 26.59
CA SER A 344 -7.53 3.47 27.40
C SER A 344 -6.83 2.20 27.87
N PRO A 345 -5.59 2.27 28.39
CA PRO A 345 -4.91 1.11 28.94
C PRO A 345 -5.66 0.40 30.08
N VAL A 346 -6.60 1.08 30.75
CA VAL A 346 -7.31 0.56 31.93
C VAL A 346 -8.81 0.40 31.74
N ALA A 347 -9.36 0.83 30.61
CA ALA A 347 -10.79 0.76 30.34
C ALA A 347 -11.08 0.84 28.84
N TYR A 348 -11.96 -0.03 28.39
CA TYR A 348 -12.58 -0.04 27.09
C TYR A 348 -14.09 0.07 27.27
N TYR A 349 -14.72 1.01 26.58
CA TYR A 349 -16.16 1.18 26.54
C TYR A 349 -16.57 1.40 25.09
N HIS A 350 -17.57 0.66 24.65
CA HIS A 350 -18.14 0.79 23.32
C HIS A 350 -19.64 0.63 23.38
N ARG A 351 -20.37 1.48 22.68
CA ARG A 351 -21.82 1.44 22.57
C ARG A 351 -22.20 1.67 21.11
N GLU A 352 -23.09 0.84 20.60
CA GLU A 352 -23.69 0.96 19.27
C GLU A 352 -25.21 0.72 19.40
N GLY A 353 -26.00 1.78 19.23
CA GLY A 353 -27.44 1.75 19.45
C GLY A 353 -27.81 1.32 20.88
N ALA A 354 -28.43 0.14 20.99
CA ALA A 354 -28.82 -0.49 22.26
C ALA A 354 -27.72 -1.35 22.89
N ASP A 355 -26.74 -1.78 22.09
CA ASP A 355 -25.68 -2.66 22.54
C ASP A 355 -24.59 -1.85 23.24
N SER A 356 -24.06 -2.37 24.33
CA SER A 356 -22.99 -1.71 25.08
C SER A 356 -22.06 -2.70 25.74
N THR A 357 -20.77 -2.39 25.70
CA THR A 357 -19.68 -3.19 26.25
C THR A 357 -18.78 -2.30 27.09
N LEU A 358 -18.46 -2.75 28.29
CA LEU A 358 -17.47 -2.15 29.18
C LEU A 358 -16.50 -3.25 29.59
N VAL A 359 -15.21 -3.01 29.43
CA VAL A 359 -14.15 -3.91 29.86
C VAL A 359 -13.13 -3.10 30.63
N THR A 360 -12.95 -3.45 31.88
CA THR A 360 -11.86 -2.96 32.74
C THR A 360 -11.10 -4.18 33.27
N PRO A 361 -9.89 -4.02 33.84
CA PRO A 361 -9.14 -5.13 34.41
C PRO A 361 -9.92 -5.95 35.45
N VAL A 362 -10.81 -5.31 36.22
CA VAL A 362 -11.55 -5.96 37.31
C VAL A 362 -12.99 -6.28 36.91
N TYR A 363 -13.67 -5.34 36.26
CA TYR A 363 -15.09 -5.47 35.92
C TYR A 363 -15.32 -5.40 34.42
N GLN A 364 -16.12 -6.33 33.93
CA GLN A 364 -16.49 -6.42 32.53
C GLN A 364 -18.00 -6.62 32.42
N ARG A 365 -18.61 -6.01 31.41
CA ARG A 365 -20.04 -6.02 31.18
C ARG A 365 -20.34 -5.93 29.70
N HIS A 366 -21.33 -6.68 29.25
CA HIS A 366 -21.95 -6.49 27.95
C HIS A 366 -23.47 -6.51 28.07
N ARG A 367 -24.13 -5.73 27.22
CA ARG A 367 -25.58 -5.71 27.03
C ARG A 367 -25.86 -5.74 25.54
N GLY A 368 -26.78 -6.61 25.12
CA GLY A 368 -27.15 -6.81 23.74
C GLY A 368 -27.92 -8.13 23.59
N ALA A 369 -27.58 -8.92 22.57
CA ALA A 369 -28.18 -10.25 22.38
C ALA A 369 -27.97 -11.18 23.59
N THR A 370 -26.81 -11.11 24.25
CA THR A 370 -26.54 -11.77 25.53
C THR A 370 -26.05 -10.73 26.53
N ASN A 371 -26.74 -10.61 27.66
CA ASN A 371 -26.31 -9.74 28.74
C ASN A 371 -25.36 -10.51 29.64
N TRP A 372 -24.17 -9.97 29.91
CA TRP A 372 -23.25 -10.59 30.87
C TRP A 372 -22.50 -9.57 31.71
N ASP A 373 -22.10 -10.00 32.90
CA ASP A 373 -21.30 -9.27 33.88
C ASP A 373 -20.22 -10.22 34.40
N ALA A 374 -18.99 -9.72 34.54
CA ALA A 374 -17.89 -10.46 35.11
C ALA A 374 -17.09 -9.58 36.06
N VAL A 375 -16.73 -10.12 37.22
CA VAL A 375 -15.74 -9.52 38.14
C VAL A 375 -14.60 -10.52 38.22
N LEU A 376 -13.51 -10.26 37.48
CA LEU A 376 -12.43 -11.23 37.34
C LEU A 376 -11.66 -11.44 38.65
N PRO A 377 -11.14 -12.66 38.89
CA PRO A 377 -11.47 -13.92 38.22
C PRO A 377 -12.70 -14.63 38.81
N PHE A 378 -13.39 -14.02 39.78
CA PHE A 378 -14.26 -14.72 40.72
C PHE A 378 -15.72 -14.80 40.28
N PHE A 379 -16.26 -13.84 39.56
CA PHE A 379 -17.69 -13.78 39.26
C PHE A 379 -17.94 -13.70 37.77
N TYR A 380 -18.95 -14.46 37.32
CA TYR A 380 -19.49 -14.36 35.98
C TYR A 380 -21.00 -14.61 36.03
N SER A 381 -21.78 -13.74 35.39
CA SER A 381 -23.21 -13.90 35.20
C SER A 381 -23.54 -13.60 33.75
N SER A 382 -24.35 -14.44 33.13
CA SER A 382 -24.80 -14.28 31.75
C SER A 382 -26.26 -14.64 31.64
N ARG A 383 -27.01 -13.89 30.83
CA ARG A 383 -28.42 -14.11 30.53
C ARG A 383 -28.69 -13.80 29.07
N GLU A 384 -29.28 -14.75 28.36
CA GLU A 384 -29.75 -14.60 27.00
C GLU A 384 -31.27 -14.35 27.01
N PRO A 385 -31.74 -13.14 26.69
CA PRO A 385 -33.17 -12.81 26.79
C PRO A 385 -34.06 -13.62 25.85
N ALA A 386 -33.54 -14.03 24.68
CA ALA A 386 -34.31 -14.73 23.66
C ALA A 386 -34.69 -16.16 24.08
N THR A 387 -33.81 -16.86 24.78
CA THR A 387 -33.98 -18.28 25.19
C THR A 387 -34.25 -18.44 26.69
N GLY A 388 -34.05 -17.38 27.48
CA GLY A 388 -34.06 -17.45 28.95
C GLY A 388 -32.87 -18.21 29.54
N ALA A 389 -31.89 -18.62 28.73
CA ALA A 389 -30.69 -19.27 29.21
C ALA A 389 -29.91 -18.34 30.15
N HIS A 390 -29.45 -18.87 31.28
CA HIS A 390 -28.59 -18.13 32.19
C HIS A 390 -27.46 -18.99 32.72
N THR A 391 -26.36 -18.33 33.04
CA THR A 391 -25.18 -18.90 33.65
C THR A 391 -24.73 -17.99 34.78
N GLU A 392 -24.45 -18.57 35.94
CA GLU A 392 -23.91 -17.88 37.11
C GLU A 392 -22.70 -18.67 37.60
N ALA A 393 -21.60 -18.00 37.90
CA ALA A 393 -20.40 -18.63 38.41
C ALA A 393 -19.78 -17.74 39.48
N VAL A 394 -19.42 -18.37 40.61
CA VAL A 394 -18.58 -17.80 41.66
C VAL A 394 -17.36 -18.70 41.77
N LEU A 395 -16.36 -18.50 40.92
CA LEU A 395 -15.22 -19.40 40.77
C LEU A 395 -14.27 -19.36 41.98
N PRO A 396 -13.67 -20.50 42.36
CA PRO A 396 -13.92 -21.86 41.84
C PRO A 396 -15.06 -22.59 42.59
N LEU A 397 -15.86 -21.87 43.38
CA LEU A 397 -16.77 -22.45 44.38
C LEU A 397 -18.14 -22.82 43.82
N PHE A 398 -18.59 -22.16 42.77
CA PHE A 398 -19.95 -22.33 42.26
C PHE A 398 -20.01 -22.10 40.76
N TYR A 399 -20.80 -22.93 40.09
CA TYR A 399 -21.18 -22.76 38.70
C TYR A 399 -22.61 -23.27 38.54
N HIS A 400 -23.48 -22.51 37.90
CA HIS A 400 -24.85 -22.91 37.59
C HIS A 400 -25.17 -22.46 36.19
N ARG A 401 -25.58 -23.39 35.34
CA ARG A 401 -26.03 -23.12 33.98
C ARG A 401 -27.38 -23.76 33.77
N ARG A 402 -28.34 -22.95 33.32
CA ARG A 402 -29.68 -23.39 32.98
C ARG A 402 -30.03 -22.94 31.58
N THR A 403 -30.52 -23.88 30.79
CA THR A 403 -31.07 -23.67 29.45
C THR A 403 -32.51 -24.19 29.42
N GLU A 404 -33.17 -24.13 28.28
CA GLU A 404 -34.49 -24.77 28.12
C GLU A 404 -34.41 -26.30 28.26
N ALA A 405 -33.32 -26.91 27.81
CA ALA A 405 -33.16 -28.36 27.76
C ALA A 405 -32.40 -28.95 28.97
N SER A 406 -31.60 -28.16 29.67
CA SER A 406 -30.71 -28.69 30.71
C SER A 406 -30.49 -27.75 31.88
N ASN A 407 -30.18 -28.35 33.03
CA ASN A 407 -29.82 -27.66 34.26
C ASN A 407 -28.59 -28.33 34.87
N THR A 408 -27.51 -27.57 35.02
CA THR A 408 -26.22 -28.05 35.53
C THR A 408 -25.77 -27.15 36.67
N TRP A 409 -25.40 -27.72 37.82
CA TRP A 409 -24.78 -26.94 38.88
C TRP A 409 -23.63 -27.68 39.53
N TRP A 410 -22.57 -26.93 39.85
CA TRP A 410 -21.38 -27.35 40.56
C TRP A 410 -21.29 -26.53 41.85
N VAL A 411 -21.11 -27.19 42.99
CA VAL A 411 -20.91 -26.55 44.29
C VAL A 411 -19.66 -27.15 44.90
N LEU A 412 -18.65 -26.30 45.09
CA LEU A 412 -17.27 -26.69 45.36
C LEU A 412 -16.75 -27.58 44.21
N PRO A 413 -15.43 -27.81 44.06
CA PRO A 413 -14.93 -28.78 43.07
C PRO A 413 -15.36 -30.24 43.36
N THR A 414 -16.27 -30.46 44.34
CA THR A 414 -16.70 -31.78 44.82
C THR A 414 -18.12 -32.16 44.41
N ILE A 415 -19.07 -31.23 44.30
CA ILE A 415 -20.47 -31.58 44.01
C ILE A 415 -20.81 -31.15 42.58
N HIS A 416 -21.29 -32.10 41.78
CA HIS A 416 -21.71 -31.87 40.40
C HIS A 416 -23.06 -32.52 40.18
N SER A 417 -24.06 -31.74 39.78
CA SER A 417 -25.34 -32.25 39.31
C SER A 417 -25.66 -31.74 37.91
N HIS A 418 -26.30 -32.60 37.13
CA HIS A 418 -26.78 -32.30 35.80
C HIS A 418 -28.12 -33.00 35.58
N SER A 419 -29.03 -32.35 34.86
CA SER A 419 -30.30 -32.90 34.48
C SER A 419 -30.70 -32.40 33.11
N GLU A 420 -31.18 -33.30 32.27
CA GLU A 420 -31.74 -33.07 30.95
C GLU A 420 -32.83 -34.13 30.66
N PRO A 421 -33.67 -33.97 29.62
CA PRO A 421 -34.66 -34.98 29.26
C PRO A 421 -34.03 -36.37 29.06
N GLY A 422 -34.39 -37.31 29.92
CA GLY A 422 -33.93 -38.71 29.85
C GLY A 422 -32.58 -39.00 30.52
N SER A 423 -31.84 -37.99 30.99
CA SER A 423 -30.60 -38.20 31.76
C SER A 423 -30.46 -37.25 32.95
N SER A 424 -30.00 -37.77 34.06
CA SER A 424 -29.63 -36.97 35.22
C SER A 424 -28.55 -37.64 36.03
N TYR A 425 -27.71 -36.86 36.70
CA TYR A 425 -26.75 -37.38 37.66
C TYR A 425 -26.43 -36.38 38.78
N LEU A 426 -25.90 -36.93 39.87
CA LEU A 426 -25.33 -36.23 41.00
C LEU A 426 -24.07 -36.97 41.44
N ASN A 427 -22.95 -36.26 41.40
CA ASN A 427 -21.66 -36.74 41.85
C ASN A 427 -21.20 -35.88 43.04
N ILE A 428 -20.74 -36.52 44.11
CA ILE A 428 -20.05 -35.89 45.25
C ILE A 428 -18.69 -36.58 45.35
N TYR A 429 -17.67 -36.02 44.70
CA TYR A 429 -16.35 -36.63 44.62
C TYR A 429 -15.65 -36.70 45.99
N PRO A 430 -14.90 -37.78 46.29
CA PRO A 430 -14.83 -39.05 45.55
C PRO A 430 -15.85 -40.10 46.03
N LEU A 431 -16.87 -39.70 46.80
CA LEU A 431 -17.69 -40.59 47.62
C LEU A 431 -18.97 -41.07 46.93
N LEU A 432 -19.74 -40.20 46.29
CA LEU A 432 -21.06 -40.52 45.75
C LEU A 432 -21.10 -40.30 44.24
N TYR A 433 -21.64 -41.27 43.51
CA TYR A 433 -21.95 -41.14 42.08
C TYR A 433 -23.29 -41.80 41.82
N THR A 434 -24.32 -41.02 41.56
CA THR A 434 -25.65 -41.54 41.25
C THR A 434 -26.18 -40.90 39.99
N GLY A 435 -26.85 -41.67 39.15
CA GLY A 435 -27.39 -41.12 37.91
C GLY A 435 -28.18 -42.13 37.09
N ARG A 436 -28.87 -41.57 36.10
CA ARG A 436 -29.71 -42.26 35.14
C ARG A 436 -29.38 -41.74 33.73
N SER A 437 -29.35 -42.67 32.78
CA SER A 437 -29.28 -42.38 31.34
C SER A 437 -30.19 -43.36 30.63
N GLY A 438 -31.40 -42.90 30.27
CA GLY A 438 -32.44 -43.74 29.68
C GLY A 438 -32.84 -44.91 30.61
N PRO A 439 -32.68 -46.18 30.17
CA PRO A 439 -32.99 -47.37 30.97
C PRO A 439 -31.90 -47.75 31.97
N ARG A 440 -30.72 -47.13 31.90
CA ARG A 440 -29.59 -47.42 32.79
C ARG A 440 -29.63 -46.51 34.01
N ARG A 441 -29.36 -47.08 35.18
CA ARG A 441 -29.13 -46.34 36.43
C ARG A 441 -27.92 -46.89 37.17
N HIS A 442 -27.27 -46.03 37.94
CA HIS A 442 -26.19 -46.43 38.82
C HIS A 442 -26.26 -45.66 40.14
N THR A 443 -25.75 -46.25 41.21
CA THR A 443 -25.51 -45.61 42.50
C THR A 443 -24.27 -46.22 43.11
N VAL A 444 -23.25 -45.39 43.30
CA VAL A 444 -21.95 -45.78 43.83
C VAL A 444 -21.69 -44.93 45.06
N PHE A 445 -21.44 -45.57 46.20
CA PHE A 445 -20.91 -44.95 47.41
C PHE A 445 -19.51 -45.53 47.65
N ALA A 446 -18.50 -44.93 47.03
CA ALA A 446 -17.17 -45.46 46.97
C ALA A 446 -16.42 -45.36 48.32
N PRO A 447 -15.51 -46.31 48.63
CA PRO A 447 -15.23 -47.53 47.87
C PRO A 447 -16.14 -48.71 48.27
N LEU A 448 -17.22 -48.48 49.04
CA LEU A 448 -17.94 -49.52 49.80
C LEU A 448 -19.15 -50.12 49.07
N PHE A 449 -19.86 -49.35 48.24
CA PHE A 449 -21.11 -49.78 47.63
C PHE A 449 -21.17 -49.40 46.15
N PHE A 450 -21.60 -50.33 45.32
CA PHE A 450 -21.79 -50.13 43.89
C PHE A 450 -23.06 -50.84 43.44
N ASP A 451 -24.02 -50.14 42.86
CA ASP A 451 -25.23 -50.69 42.26
C ASP A 451 -25.37 -50.18 40.83
N PHE A 452 -25.45 -51.09 39.88
CA PHE A 452 -25.66 -50.82 38.46
C PHE A 452 -26.89 -51.61 38.02
N ALA A 453 -27.83 -50.96 37.35
CA ALA A 453 -29.02 -51.63 36.83
C ALA A 453 -29.40 -51.11 35.45
N ASN A 454 -29.89 -52.02 34.60
CA ASN A 454 -30.42 -51.70 33.28
C ASN A 454 -31.79 -52.37 33.13
N SER A 455 -32.85 -51.56 33.06
CA SER A 455 -34.23 -52.06 32.96
C SER A 455 -34.55 -52.65 31.59
N GLU A 456 -33.86 -52.24 30.53
CA GLU A 456 -34.08 -52.75 29.16
C GLU A 456 -33.59 -54.18 29.00
N THR A 457 -32.42 -54.50 29.59
CA THR A 457 -31.83 -55.85 29.54
C THR A 457 -32.20 -56.72 30.75
N GLY A 458 -32.87 -56.14 31.76
CA GLY A 458 -33.18 -56.83 33.02
C GLY A 458 -31.94 -57.20 33.85
N THR A 459 -30.82 -56.50 33.65
CA THR A 459 -29.55 -56.79 34.34
C THR A 459 -29.33 -55.90 35.56
N ARG A 460 -28.70 -56.46 36.60
CA ARG A 460 -28.30 -55.73 37.82
C ARG A 460 -27.03 -56.30 38.43
N ALA A 461 -26.12 -55.42 38.82
CA ALA A 461 -24.92 -55.76 39.57
C ALA A 461 -24.88 -54.92 40.86
N THR A 462 -24.75 -55.56 42.01
CA THR A 462 -24.71 -54.93 43.33
C THR A 462 -23.51 -55.44 44.09
N MET A 463 -22.65 -54.56 44.59
CA MET A 463 -21.48 -54.87 45.38
C MET A 463 -21.50 -54.09 46.69
N VAL A 464 -21.24 -54.76 47.81
CA VAL A 464 -20.91 -54.17 49.11
C VAL A 464 -19.52 -54.68 49.47
N THR A 465 -18.48 -53.96 49.09
CA THR A 465 -17.10 -54.46 49.17
C THR A 465 -16.58 -54.46 50.62
N PRO A 466 -15.69 -55.40 50.98
CA PRO A 466 -15.31 -56.63 50.27
C PRO A 466 -16.17 -57.84 50.69
N LEU A 467 -17.43 -57.65 51.09
CA LEU A 467 -18.22 -58.71 51.74
C LEU A 467 -19.35 -59.25 50.88
N PHE A 468 -19.83 -58.51 49.88
CA PHE A 468 -20.98 -58.91 49.08
C PHE A 468 -20.82 -58.52 47.63
N TRP A 469 -21.11 -59.44 46.72
CA TRP A 469 -21.23 -59.19 45.29
C TRP A 469 -22.40 -59.98 44.74
N ARG A 470 -23.25 -59.35 43.94
CA ARG A 470 -24.38 -60.00 43.30
C ARG A 470 -24.51 -59.50 41.87
N PHE A 471 -24.47 -60.41 40.92
CA PHE A 471 -24.70 -60.17 39.51
C PHE A 471 -25.94 -60.95 39.08
N SER A 472 -26.92 -60.28 38.47
CA SER A 472 -28.13 -60.91 37.98
C SER A 472 -28.44 -60.49 36.56
N THR A 473 -28.76 -61.48 35.73
CA THR A 473 -29.39 -61.37 34.41
C THR A 473 -30.78 -62.03 34.49
N PRO A 474 -31.63 -61.91 33.46
CA PRO A 474 -32.90 -62.64 33.41
C PRO A 474 -32.74 -64.17 33.55
N GLU A 475 -31.60 -64.72 33.11
CA GLU A 475 -31.31 -66.17 33.07
C GLU A 475 -30.40 -66.65 34.20
N SER A 476 -29.72 -65.77 34.93
CA SER A 476 -28.70 -66.17 35.90
C SER A 476 -28.54 -65.22 37.08
N VAL A 477 -28.13 -65.77 38.22
CA VAL A 477 -27.78 -65.00 39.41
C VAL A 477 -26.51 -65.60 40.02
N HIS A 478 -25.47 -64.80 40.15
CA HIS A 478 -24.25 -65.10 40.89
C HIS A 478 -24.20 -64.19 42.12
N MET A 479 -24.00 -64.74 43.31
CA MET A 479 -23.94 -64.01 44.56
C MET A 479 -22.82 -64.55 45.44
N LEU A 480 -21.95 -63.69 45.95
CA LEU A 480 -20.92 -64.00 46.92
C LEU A 480 -21.16 -63.15 48.17
N ALA A 481 -21.34 -63.77 49.34
CA ALA A 481 -21.53 -63.12 50.63
C ALA A 481 -20.50 -63.67 51.62
N GLY A 482 -19.39 -62.97 51.81
CA GLY A 482 -18.22 -63.45 52.54
C GLY A 482 -17.68 -64.73 51.90
N ASN A 483 -17.70 -65.83 52.65
CA ASN A 483 -17.31 -67.15 52.16
C ASN A 483 -18.47 -67.94 51.50
N PHE A 484 -19.67 -67.37 51.42
CA PHE A 484 -20.83 -68.04 50.84
C PHE A 484 -21.03 -67.63 49.37
N LEU A 485 -20.77 -68.55 48.44
CA LEU A 485 -21.03 -68.38 47.00
C LEU A 485 -22.34 -69.07 46.64
N TRP A 486 -23.23 -68.40 45.91
CA TRP A 486 -24.48 -68.90 45.36
C TRP A 486 -24.52 -68.62 43.87
N ILE A 487 -24.80 -69.63 43.06
CA ILE A 487 -24.94 -69.51 41.61
C ILE A 487 -26.26 -70.18 41.23
N SER A 488 -27.06 -69.49 40.42
CA SER A 488 -28.25 -70.08 39.80
C SER A 488 -28.31 -69.72 38.34
N SER A 489 -28.72 -70.66 37.52
CA SER A 489 -28.87 -70.47 36.08
C SER A 489 -30.16 -71.13 35.62
N GLN A 490 -30.82 -70.53 34.65
CA GLN A 490 -31.97 -71.08 33.97
C GLN A 490 -31.57 -71.34 32.52
N ARG A 491 -31.57 -72.61 32.12
CA ARG A 491 -31.29 -73.03 30.74
C ARG A 491 -32.46 -73.85 30.26
N GLN A 492 -33.06 -73.47 29.12
CA GLN A 492 -34.18 -74.18 28.51
C GLN A 492 -35.35 -74.45 29.49
N GLY A 493 -35.67 -73.48 30.35
CA GLY A 493 -36.76 -73.60 31.33
C GLY A 493 -36.43 -74.38 32.62
N VAL A 494 -35.28 -75.04 32.68
CA VAL A 494 -34.83 -75.77 33.88
C VAL A 494 -33.92 -74.89 34.72
N ARG A 495 -34.26 -74.75 36.01
CA ARG A 495 -33.47 -73.98 36.98
C ARG A 495 -32.46 -74.90 37.67
N SER A 496 -31.18 -74.59 37.53
CA SER A 496 -30.09 -75.16 38.31
C SER A 496 -29.64 -74.17 39.38
N PHE A 497 -29.16 -74.67 40.51
CA PHE A 497 -28.50 -73.85 41.51
C PHE A 497 -27.39 -74.61 42.22
N GLU A 498 -26.37 -73.89 42.66
CA GLU A 498 -25.29 -74.37 43.48
C GLU A 498 -24.92 -73.33 44.54
N TRP A 499 -24.46 -73.80 45.68
CA TRP A 499 -23.97 -72.97 46.76
C TRP A 499 -22.74 -73.58 47.41
N HIS A 500 -21.84 -72.72 47.87
CA HIS A 500 -20.55 -73.10 48.42
C HIS A 500 -20.28 -72.28 49.67
N LEU A 501 -19.87 -72.93 50.76
CA LEU A 501 -19.24 -72.28 51.91
C LEU A 501 -17.73 -72.48 51.77
N LEU A 502 -17.06 -71.57 51.08
CA LEU A 502 -15.65 -71.70 50.69
C LEU A 502 -14.71 -71.65 51.92
N PRO A 503 -13.68 -72.50 52.00
CA PRO A 503 -13.39 -73.68 51.16
C PRO A 503 -14.04 -75.00 51.67
N VAL A 504 -14.91 -74.91 52.67
CA VAL A 504 -15.39 -76.02 53.51
C VAL A 504 -16.40 -76.92 52.82
N PHE A 505 -17.39 -76.37 52.13
CA PHE A 505 -18.53 -77.14 51.62
C PHE A 505 -19.00 -76.63 50.26
N SER A 506 -19.50 -77.53 49.43
CA SER A 506 -20.15 -77.24 48.16
C SER A 506 -21.38 -78.12 47.99
N TYR A 507 -22.41 -77.57 47.39
CA TYR A 507 -23.64 -78.25 47.03
C TYR A 507 -24.09 -77.75 45.66
N ALA A 508 -24.44 -78.65 44.75
CA ALA A 508 -24.97 -78.29 43.46
C ALA A 508 -26.14 -79.20 43.10
N ARG A 509 -27.17 -78.59 42.51
CA ARG A 509 -28.36 -79.25 41.96
C ARG A 509 -28.50 -78.88 40.48
N PRO A 510 -27.82 -79.61 39.56
CA PRO A 510 -27.81 -79.29 38.13
C PRO A 510 -29.18 -79.45 37.45
N ARG A 511 -30.00 -80.40 37.93
CA ARG A 511 -31.36 -80.71 37.47
C ARG A 511 -32.21 -81.06 38.68
N PRO A 512 -33.56 -81.01 38.62
CA PRO A 512 -34.40 -81.38 39.76
C PRO A 512 -34.08 -82.75 40.37
N GLU A 513 -33.63 -83.70 39.55
CA GLU A 513 -33.33 -85.08 39.97
C GLU A 513 -31.86 -85.30 40.36
N ASP A 514 -30.97 -84.36 40.01
CA ASP A 514 -29.53 -84.48 40.21
C ASP A 514 -29.09 -83.68 41.43
N ILE A 515 -28.27 -84.27 42.28
CA ILE A 515 -27.75 -83.63 43.49
C ILE A 515 -26.28 -83.97 43.65
N SER A 516 -25.48 -83.02 44.11
CA SER A 516 -24.09 -83.25 44.45
C SER A 516 -23.68 -82.39 45.62
N TRP A 517 -22.83 -82.92 46.49
CA TRP A 517 -22.21 -82.18 47.58
C TRP A 517 -20.77 -82.62 47.77
N ASN A 518 -19.89 -81.71 48.20
CA ASN A 518 -18.52 -82.03 48.58
C ASN A 518 -18.09 -81.23 49.81
N VAL A 519 -17.25 -81.83 50.64
CA VAL A 519 -16.56 -81.26 51.80
C VAL A 519 -15.07 -81.09 51.45
N LEU A 520 -14.47 -79.95 51.81
CA LEU A 520 -13.06 -79.60 51.61
C LEU A 520 -12.56 -79.92 50.18
N PHE A 521 -13.27 -79.39 49.19
CA PHE A 521 -12.98 -79.57 47.75
C PHE A 521 -12.86 -81.04 47.30
N GLY A 522 -13.56 -81.97 47.93
CA GLY A 522 -13.64 -83.37 47.48
C GLY A 522 -12.93 -84.38 48.39
N LEU A 523 -12.50 -83.97 49.59
CA LEU A 523 -12.05 -84.90 50.63
C LEU A 523 -13.15 -85.94 50.94
N VAL A 524 -14.39 -85.48 51.02
CA VAL A 524 -15.59 -86.33 51.08
C VAL A 524 -16.66 -85.71 50.19
N GLY A 525 -17.35 -86.50 49.36
CA GLY A 525 -18.39 -85.96 48.51
C GLY A 525 -19.34 -87.02 47.97
N TYR A 526 -20.47 -86.59 47.42
CA TYR A 526 -21.49 -87.43 46.83
C TYR A 526 -22.04 -86.74 45.59
N ARG A 527 -22.31 -87.52 44.54
CA ARG A 527 -22.91 -87.05 43.31
C ARG A 527 -23.92 -88.08 42.83
N ARG A 528 -25.14 -87.64 42.57
CA ARG A 528 -26.20 -88.42 41.91
C ARG A 528 -26.58 -87.74 40.61
N GLN A 529 -26.49 -88.49 39.53
CA GLN A 529 -26.96 -88.09 38.20
C GLN A 529 -27.96 -89.13 37.69
N GLY A 530 -29.25 -88.81 37.75
CA GLY A 530 -30.33 -89.76 37.49
C GLY A 530 -30.26 -91.01 38.38
N THR A 531 -29.99 -92.17 37.76
CA THR A 531 -29.83 -93.47 38.43
C THR A 531 -28.41 -93.75 38.94
N HIS A 532 -27.41 -92.98 38.52
CA HIS A 532 -26.02 -93.21 38.90
C HIS A 532 -25.67 -92.43 40.16
N SER A 533 -25.11 -93.11 41.16
CA SER A 533 -24.56 -92.52 42.38
C SER A 533 -23.06 -92.75 42.47
N GLN A 534 -22.35 -91.73 42.94
CA GLN A 534 -20.89 -91.77 43.13
C GLN A 534 -20.55 -91.13 44.48
N LEU A 535 -19.77 -91.83 45.29
CA LEU A 535 -19.16 -91.35 46.52
C LEU A 535 -17.71 -90.92 46.24
N ARG A 536 -17.22 -89.87 46.88
CA ARG A 536 -15.80 -89.49 46.89
C ARG A 536 -15.28 -89.61 48.31
N LEU A 537 -14.18 -90.33 48.50
CA LEU A 537 -13.46 -90.47 49.77
C LEU A 537 -11.98 -90.23 49.52
N LEU A 538 -11.37 -89.32 50.28
CA LEU A 538 -9.97 -88.91 50.10
C LEU A 538 -9.64 -88.53 48.64
N TYR A 539 -10.54 -87.79 48.00
CA TYR A 539 -10.47 -87.40 46.58
C TYR A 539 -10.63 -88.56 45.56
N ILE A 540 -10.82 -89.80 46.01
CA ILE A 540 -10.99 -90.98 45.14
C ILE A 540 -12.49 -91.21 44.87
N PRO A 541 -12.94 -91.25 43.61
CA PRO A 541 -14.33 -91.55 43.26
C PRO A 541 -14.63 -93.06 43.32
N ILE A 542 -15.75 -93.42 43.93
CA ILE A 542 -16.28 -94.78 44.09
C ILE A 542 -17.72 -94.78 43.55
N ASN A 543 -18.02 -95.63 42.58
CA ASN A 543 -19.38 -95.79 42.07
C ASN A 543 -20.19 -96.65 43.04
N LEU A 544 -21.41 -96.22 43.36
CA LEU A 544 -22.34 -96.89 44.27
C LEU A 544 -23.44 -97.62 43.51
#